data_AF-A0A7C4VLT9-F1
#
_entry.id   AF-A0A7C4VLT9-F1
#
_cell.length_a   1.000
_cell.length_b   1.000
_cell.length_c   1.000
_cell.angle_alpha   90.00
_cell.angle_beta   90.00
_cell.angle_gamma   90.00
#
_symmetry.space_group_name_H-M   'P 1'
#
loop_
_entity.id
_entity.type
_entity.pdbx_description
1 polymer ?
#
loop_
_entity_poly.entity_id
_entity_poly.type
_entity_poly.pdbx_seq_one_letter_code
_entity_poly.pdbx_strand_id
1 'polypeptide(L)'
;MKNIKSIGFTFLLAFITLAANVIVVVYATDTNLNLPQTLVRIEVFDGTESYFITKLMDVPAGYDVSNGTYLGWCIDTRVEMARSPAQHLVKLYSSLNPPGDLANESWDMVNYILNHKRGNATDIQQAIWYFINLDTAYTPTSEVAWEIINDALANGEGYVPSYGEKIAVICYPQYVLPSEVQVSIIEVTNTVIPEFPSPQIMLITLSAILLLITVVHYRGIFRQIKT
;
A
#
# COMPACT_ATOMS: atom_id res chain seq x y z
N MET A 1 48.13 -35.75 -21.44
CA MET A 1 47.68 -35.54 -20.05
C MET A 1 47.34 -34.06 -19.79
N LYS A 2 46.29 -33.49 -20.42
CA LYS A 2 45.93 -32.06 -20.24
C LYS A 2 44.45 -31.78 -19.94
N ASN A 3 43.61 -32.82 -19.78
CA ASN A 3 42.15 -32.66 -19.70
C ASN A 3 41.52 -32.92 -18.31
N ILE A 4 42.32 -33.17 -17.27
CA ILE A 4 41.79 -33.48 -15.92
C ILE A 4 41.53 -32.21 -15.09
N LYS A 5 42.17 -31.08 -15.42
CA LYS A 5 41.99 -29.81 -14.66
C LYS A 5 40.66 -29.10 -14.95
N SER A 6 39.99 -29.39 -16.06
CA SER A 6 38.75 -28.71 -16.44
C SER A 6 37.51 -29.28 -15.76
N ILE A 7 37.53 -30.55 -15.32
CA ILE A 7 36.35 -31.23 -14.78
C ILE A 7 36.13 -30.88 -13.30
N GLY A 8 37.22 -30.66 -12.54
CA GLY A 8 37.15 -30.27 -11.13
C GLY A 8 36.63 -28.86 -10.88
N PHE A 9 36.85 -27.93 -11.83
CA PHE A 9 36.37 -26.56 -11.72
C PHE A 9 34.85 -26.45 -11.96
N THR A 10 34.31 -27.26 -12.88
CA THR A 10 32.88 -27.28 -13.19
C THR A 10 32.04 -27.88 -12.07
N PHE A 11 32.55 -28.89 -11.35
CA PHE A 11 31.85 -29.48 -10.19
C PHE A 11 31.89 -28.57 -8.94
N LEU A 12 32.97 -27.81 -8.76
CA LEU A 12 33.08 -26.86 -7.64
C LEU A 12 32.11 -25.68 -7.80
N LEU A 13 31.89 -25.21 -9.04
CA LEU A 13 30.91 -24.16 -9.32
C LEU A 13 29.46 -24.64 -9.08
N ALA A 14 29.15 -25.89 -9.45
CA ALA A 14 27.82 -26.49 -9.25
C ALA A 14 27.46 -26.70 -7.76
N PHE A 15 28.46 -26.91 -6.89
CA PHE A 15 28.25 -27.03 -5.44
C PHE A 15 28.07 -25.67 -4.74
N ILE A 16 28.73 -24.62 -5.22
CA ILE A 16 28.52 -23.24 -4.71
C ILE A 16 27.11 -22.75 -5.07
N THR A 17 26.58 -23.12 -6.24
CA THR A 17 25.19 -22.77 -6.61
C THR A 17 24.13 -23.56 -5.83
N LEU A 18 24.47 -24.73 -5.28
CA LEU A 18 23.53 -25.56 -4.52
C LEU A 18 23.55 -25.26 -3.00
N ALA A 19 24.65 -24.70 -2.49
CA ALA A 19 24.79 -24.31 -1.08
C ALA A 19 24.15 -22.95 -0.74
N ALA A 20 23.74 -22.17 -1.74
CA ALA A 20 22.84 -21.03 -1.55
C ALA A 20 21.42 -21.55 -1.30
N ASN A 21 21.24 -22.26 -0.17
CA ASN A 21 19.93 -22.63 0.34
C ASN A 21 19.15 -21.36 0.67
N VAL A 22 18.40 -20.91 -0.34
CA VAL A 22 16.98 -20.61 -0.27
C VAL A 22 16.53 -20.17 1.13
N ILE A 23 16.73 -18.89 1.43
CA ILE A 23 15.73 -18.18 2.23
C ILE A 23 14.48 -18.18 1.35
N VAL A 24 13.58 -19.12 1.59
CA VAL A 24 12.22 -19.03 1.05
C VAL A 24 11.61 -17.84 1.76
N VAL A 25 11.79 -16.65 1.20
CA VAL A 25 10.92 -15.53 1.55
C VAL A 25 9.58 -15.93 0.96
N VAL A 26 8.64 -16.31 1.82
CA VAL A 26 7.26 -16.51 1.44
C VAL A 26 6.74 -15.13 1.09
N TYR A 27 6.48 -14.91 -0.20
CA TYR A 27 5.87 -13.68 -0.67
C TYR A 27 4.35 -13.77 -0.56
N ALA A 28 3.71 -12.67 -0.16
CA ALA A 28 2.27 -12.57 -0.15
C ALA A 28 1.80 -12.13 -1.55
N THR A 29 1.00 -12.98 -2.20
CA THR A 29 0.39 -12.67 -3.50
C THR A 29 -0.77 -11.68 -3.40
N ASP A 30 -1.09 -11.21 -2.19
CA ASP A 30 -2.19 -10.31 -1.92
C ASP A 30 -1.62 -8.96 -1.47
N THR A 31 -1.81 -7.93 -2.29
CA THR A 31 -1.46 -6.55 -1.96
C THR A 31 -2.42 -5.93 -0.93
N ASN A 32 -3.46 -6.66 -0.53
CA ASN A 32 -4.45 -6.17 0.42
C ASN A 32 -4.03 -6.42 1.87
N LEU A 33 -4.40 -5.46 2.72
CA LEU A 33 -4.34 -5.63 4.16
C LEU A 33 -5.23 -6.80 4.60
N ASN A 34 -4.71 -7.64 5.49
CA ASN A 34 -5.50 -8.61 6.22
C ASN A 34 -6.34 -7.88 7.28
N LEU A 35 -7.57 -7.54 6.92
CA LEU A 35 -8.54 -6.84 7.76
C LEU A 35 -9.60 -7.81 8.32
N PRO A 36 -10.08 -7.59 9.57
CA PRO A 36 -11.15 -8.39 10.14
C PRO A 36 -12.44 -8.28 9.31
N GLN A 37 -13.05 -9.42 9.00
CA GLN A 37 -14.36 -9.47 8.35
C GLN A 37 -15.52 -9.33 9.36
N THR A 38 -15.22 -9.46 10.66
CA THR A 38 -16.16 -9.21 11.76
C THR A 38 -16.33 -7.71 12.00
N LEU A 39 -17.43 -7.34 12.64
CA LEU A 39 -17.63 -5.96 13.06
C LEU A 39 -16.64 -5.58 14.16
N VAL A 40 -16.14 -4.37 14.07
CA VAL A 40 -15.31 -3.72 15.08
C VAL A 40 -16.00 -2.45 15.54
N ARG A 41 -15.53 -1.87 16.63
CA ARG A 41 -16.12 -0.67 17.20
C ARG A 41 -15.19 0.51 17.04
N ILE A 42 -15.75 1.65 16.67
CA ILE A 42 -15.04 2.93 16.66
C ILE A 42 -15.64 3.90 17.68
N GLU A 43 -14.78 4.75 18.21
CA GLU A 43 -15.11 5.96 18.97
C GLU A 43 -14.25 7.10 18.42
N VAL A 44 -14.85 8.26 18.16
CA VAL A 44 -14.21 9.33 17.40
C VAL A 44 -14.04 10.59 18.27
N PHE A 45 -12.86 11.19 18.24
CA PHE A 45 -12.53 12.45 18.92
C PHE A 45 -12.08 13.47 17.87
N ASP A 46 -12.13 14.76 18.22
CA ASP A 46 -11.55 15.78 17.33
C ASP A 46 -10.02 15.62 17.26
N GLY A 47 -9.50 15.67 16.02
CA GLY A 47 -8.07 15.61 15.76
C GLY A 47 -7.46 17.01 15.58
N THR A 48 -6.15 17.10 15.82
CA THR A 48 -5.35 18.29 15.49
C THR A 48 -4.53 18.11 14.22
N GLU A 49 -4.08 16.87 13.97
CA GLU A 49 -3.28 16.48 12.80
C GLU A 49 -4.10 15.77 11.71
N SER A 50 -5.37 15.52 12.02
CA SER A 50 -6.36 14.91 11.13
C SER A 50 -7.74 15.40 11.53
N TYR A 51 -8.76 15.11 10.73
CA TYR A 51 -10.12 15.55 11.06
C TYR A 51 -10.63 14.87 12.34
N PHE A 52 -10.22 13.62 12.56
CA PHE A 52 -10.55 12.83 13.73
C PHE A 52 -9.35 12.09 14.33
N ILE A 53 -9.37 11.87 15.63
CA ILE A 53 -8.69 10.69 16.20
C ILE A 53 -9.74 9.58 16.33
N THR A 54 -9.51 8.47 15.63
CA THR A 54 -10.40 7.30 15.68
C THR A 54 -9.81 6.23 16.58
N LYS A 55 -10.51 5.91 17.66
CA LYS A 55 -10.18 4.80 18.54
C LYS A 55 -10.88 3.54 18.04
N LEU A 56 -10.09 2.56 17.60
CA LEU A 56 -10.54 1.27 17.13
C LEU A 56 -10.52 0.24 18.28
N MET A 57 -11.60 -0.51 18.43
CA MET A 57 -11.86 -1.45 19.52
C MET A 57 -12.48 -2.74 18.97
N ASP A 58 -12.47 -3.80 19.77
CA ASP A 58 -13.02 -5.12 19.44
C ASP A 58 -12.37 -5.76 18.20
N VAL A 59 -11.14 -5.37 17.86
CA VAL A 59 -10.34 -5.99 16.79
C VAL A 59 -9.74 -7.31 17.28
N PRO A 60 -10.01 -8.45 16.62
CA PRO A 60 -9.36 -9.71 16.98
C PRO A 60 -7.85 -9.68 16.69
N ALA A 61 -7.08 -10.56 17.33
CA ALA A 61 -5.65 -10.66 17.04
C ALA A 61 -5.40 -11.31 15.66
N GLY A 62 -4.23 -11.03 15.07
CA GLY A 62 -3.78 -11.64 13.81
C GLY A 62 -4.14 -10.87 12.54
N TYR A 63 -4.61 -9.63 12.66
CA TYR A 63 -4.87 -8.71 11.55
C TYR A 63 -3.82 -7.60 11.48
N ASP A 64 -3.75 -6.91 10.34
CA ASP A 64 -2.83 -5.78 10.13
C ASP A 64 -3.27 -4.50 10.88
N VAL A 65 -4.51 -4.48 11.35
CA VAL A 65 -5.06 -3.48 12.28
C VAL A 65 -5.19 -4.07 13.68
N SER A 66 -5.15 -3.22 14.71
CA SER A 66 -5.30 -3.64 16.11
C SER A 66 -6.09 -2.61 16.91
N ASN A 67 -6.46 -2.96 18.14
CA ASN A 67 -7.07 -1.99 19.06
C ASN A 67 -6.09 -0.85 19.34
N GLY A 68 -6.54 0.39 19.19
CA GLY A 68 -5.65 1.54 19.29
C GLY A 68 -6.27 2.82 18.75
N THR A 69 -5.47 3.86 18.62
CA THR A 69 -5.89 5.15 18.06
C THR A 69 -5.20 5.40 16.73
N TYR A 70 -5.96 5.87 15.76
CA TYR A 70 -5.52 6.15 14.40
C TYR A 70 -5.91 7.58 14.01
N LEU A 71 -5.10 8.20 13.15
CA LEU A 71 -5.52 9.41 12.45
C LEU A 71 -6.67 9.06 11.51
N GLY A 72 -7.73 9.85 11.55
CA GLY A 72 -8.96 9.59 10.82
C GLY A 72 -9.45 10.79 10.04
N TRP A 73 -10.12 10.51 8.94
CA TRP A 73 -10.63 11.52 8.01
C TRP A 73 -12.10 11.26 7.70
N CYS A 74 -12.86 12.33 7.56
CA CYS A 74 -14.23 12.28 7.06
C CYS A 74 -14.19 12.08 5.54
N ILE A 75 -15.08 11.24 5.01
CA ILE A 75 -15.26 11.11 3.56
C ILE A 75 -16.70 11.42 3.12
N ASP A 76 -17.61 11.70 4.07
CA ASP A 76 -19.01 12.03 3.80
C ASP A 76 -19.36 13.40 4.40
N THR A 77 -19.66 14.36 3.53
CA THR A 77 -20.00 15.74 3.91
C THR A 77 -21.45 15.92 4.35
N ARG A 78 -22.31 14.92 4.18
CA ARG A 78 -23.76 15.03 4.45
C ARG A 78 -24.15 14.73 5.90
N VAL A 79 -23.40 13.83 6.51
CA VAL A 79 -23.71 13.27 7.84
C VAL A 79 -22.64 13.73 8.81
N GLU A 80 -23.02 14.16 10.00
CA GLU A 80 -22.06 14.49 11.05
C GLU A 80 -21.70 13.23 11.85
N MET A 81 -20.40 12.95 11.99
CA MET A 81 -19.92 11.88 12.88
C MET A 81 -20.11 12.29 14.34
N ALA A 82 -20.94 11.57 15.09
CA ALA A 82 -21.05 11.79 16.53
C ALA A 82 -19.70 11.55 17.23
N ARG A 83 -19.29 12.50 18.08
CA ARG A 83 -18.04 12.40 18.84
C ARG A 83 -18.21 11.57 20.11
N SER A 84 -17.08 11.21 20.72
CA SER A 84 -17.02 10.57 22.04
C SER A 84 -17.96 11.27 23.03
N PRO A 85 -18.76 10.51 23.80
CA PRO A 85 -18.64 9.07 24.05
C PRO A 85 -19.44 8.16 23.09
N ALA A 86 -19.93 8.68 21.96
CA ALA A 86 -20.65 7.85 20.99
C ALA A 86 -19.75 6.76 20.38
N GLN A 87 -20.30 5.57 20.20
CA GLN A 87 -19.61 4.41 19.64
C GLN A 87 -20.40 3.82 18.49
N HIS A 88 -19.70 3.41 17.44
CA HIS A 88 -20.33 2.88 16.22
C HIS A 88 -19.72 1.54 15.83
N LEU A 89 -20.56 0.61 15.38
CA LEU A 89 -20.11 -0.64 14.78
C LEU A 89 -19.83 -0.42 13.30
N VAL A 90 -18.64 -0.82 12.87
CA VAL A 90 -18.18 -0.65 11.49
C VAL A 90 -17.63 -1.97 10.97
N LYS A 91 -17.69 -2.13 9.64
CA LYS A 91 -16.90 -3.11 8.92
C LYS A 91 -15.72 -2.40 8.25
N LEU A 92 -14.55 -3.01 8.28
CA LEU A 92 -13.34 -2.43 7.70
C LEU A 92 -13.14 -2.90 6.27
N TYR A 93 -12.79 -1.97 5.39
CA TYR A 93 -12.41 -2.24 4.01
C TYR A 93 -11.10 -1.52 3.69
N SER A 94 -10.25 -2.10 2.85
CA SER A 94 -9.10 -1.38 2.31
C SER A 94 -9.56 -0.47 1.18
N SER A 95 -8.95 0.71 1.05
CA SER A 95 -9.14 1.57 -0.14
C SER A 95 -8.68 0.91 -1.44
N LEU A 96 -7.88 -0.16 -1.37
CA LEU A 96 -7.48 -0.97 -2.53
C LEU A 96 -8.57 -1.98 -2.95
N ASN A 97 -9.53 -2.26 -2.05
CA ASN A 97 -10.67 -3.13 -2.30
C ASN A 97 -11.92 -2.58 -1.56
N PRO A 98 -12.41 -1.40 -1.96
CA PRO A 98 -13.53 -0.72 -1.31
C PRO A 98 -14.85 -1.49 -1.50
N PRO A 99 -15.87 -1.24 -0.65
CA PRO A 99 -17.20 -1.78 -0.86
C PRO A 99 -17.84 -1.17 -2.13
N GLY A 100 -18.84 -1.86 -2.69
CA GLY A 100 -19.35 -1.57 -4.04
C GLY A 100 -19.88 -0.14 -4.27
N ASP A 101 -20.47 0.48 -3.25
CA ASP A 101 -20.95 1.86 -3.29
C ASP A 101 -19.82 2.90 -3.25
N LEU A 102 -18.64 2.52 -2.78
CA LEU A 102 -17.43 3.35 -2.72
C LEU A 102 -16.39 2.94 -3.78
N ALA A 103 -16.70 1.99 -4.66
CA ALA A 103 -15.71 1.40 -5.56
C ALA A 103 -15.22 2.31 -6.69
N ASN A 104 -15.99 3.36 -7.01
CA ASN A 104 -15.67 4.29 -8.09
C ASN A 104 -15.03 5.59 -7.60
N GLU A 105 -14.76 5.70 -6.30
CA GLU A 105 -14.08 6.88 -5.74
C GLU A 105 -12.58 6.84 -6.05
N SER A 106 -11.93 8.01 -6.10
CA SER A 106 -10.51 8.15 -6.41
C SER A 106 -9.61 7.81 -5.21
N TRP A 107 -9.64 6.54 -4.80
CA TRP A 107 -8.91 6.01 -3.64
C TRP A 107 -7.39 6.08 -3.79
N ASP A 108 -6.89 5.97 -5.02
CA ASP A 108 -5.48 6.17 -5.37
C ASP A 108 -5.01 7.60 -5.03
N MET A 109 -5.81 8.61 -5.38
CA MET A 109 -5.55 10.01 -5.03
C MET A 109 -5.59 10.23 -3.52
N VAL A 110 -6.57 9.65 -2.81
CA VAL A 110 -6.62 9.71 -1.34
C VAL A 110 -5.39 9.07 -0.72
N ASN A 111 -5.01 7.87 -1.17
CA ASN A 111 -3.81 7.20 -0.70
C ASN A 111 -2.54 8.04 -0.98
N TYR A 112 -2.45 8.68 -2.14
CA TYR A 112 -1.35 9.58 -2.48
C TYR A 112 -1.26 10.75 -1.49
N ILE A 113 -2.38 11.42 -1.24
CA ILE A 113 -2.48 12.55 -0.29
C ILE A 113 -2.01 12.15 1.11
N LEU A 114 -2.45 10.98 1.61
CA LEU A 114 -2.07 10.51 2.95
C LEU A 114 -0.57 10.26 3.11
N ASN A 115 0.15 10.02 2.00
CA ASN A 115 1.59 9.79 1.99
C ASN A 115 2.41 11.03 1.59
N HIS A 116 1.76 12.06 1.06
CA HIS A 116 2.38 13.32 0.63
C HIS A 116 1.73 14.52 1.34
N LYS A 117 1.37 14.34 2.61
CA LYS A 117 0.68 15.35 3.41
C LYS A 117 1.48 16.66 3.50
N ARG A 118 0.79 17.76 3.23
CA ARG A 118 1.25 19.14 3.46
C ARG A 118 0.09 20.00 3.93
N GLY A 119 0.39 21.16 4.51
CA GLY A 119 -0.62 22.02 5.11
C GLY A 119 -1.11 21.50 6.46
N ASN A 120 -2.25 22.01 6.91
CA ASN A 120 -2.90 21.58 8.15
C ASN A 120 -4.00 20.53 7.87
N ALA A 121 -4.60 19.99 8.93
CA ALA A 121 -5.67 18.99 8.82
C ALA A 121 -6.86 19.47 7.98
N THR A 122 -7.23 20.76 8.06
CA THR A 122 -8.33 21.32 7.27
C THR A 122 -8.01 21.34 5.78
N ASP A 123 -6.77 21.64 5.40
CA ASP A 123 -6.34 21.64 3.99
C ASP A 123 -6.41 20.21 3.41
N ILE A 124 -5.89 19.24 4.15
CA ILE A 124 -5.90 17.82 3.76
C ILE A 124 -7.34 17.29 3.68
N GLN A 125 -8.20 17.64 4.65
CA GLN A 125 -9.60 17.21 4.65
C GLN A 125 -10.37 17.74 3.44
N GLN A 126 -10.15 19.01 3.06
CA GLN A 126 -10.76 19.58 1.86
C GLN A 126 -10.27 18.90 0.58
N ALA A 127 -8.99 18.53 0.51
CA ALA A 127 -8.45 17.77 -0.60
C ALA A 127 -9.05 16.35 -0.69
N ILE A 128 -9.24 15.67 0.44
CA ILE A 128 -9.91 14.36 0.48
C ILE A 128 -11.36 14.47 -0.02
N TRP A 129 -12.12 15.48 0.44
CA TRP A 129 -13.50 15.69 -0.03
C TRP A 129 -13.61 16.03 -1.52
N TYR A 130 -12.57 16.60 -2.13
CA TYR A 130 -12.55 16.82 -3.58
C TYR A 130 -12.54 15.50 -4.37
N PHE A 131 -11.82 14.49 -3.87
CA PHE A 131 -11.65 13.19 -4.56
C PHE A 131 -12.68 12.13 -4.18
N ILE A 132 -13.41 12.31 -3.07
CA ILE A 132 -14.50 11.43 -2.66
C ILE A 132 -15.84 12.14 -2.89
N ASN A 133 -16.63 11.66 -3.83
CA ASN A 133 -17.86 12.28 -4.30
C ASN A 133 -19.10 11.44 -3.99
N LEU A 134 -19.47 11.36 -2.71
CA LEU A 134 -20.65 10.60 -2.27
C LEU A 134 -22.00 11.29 -2.55
N ASP A 135 -21.98 12.52 -3.03
CA ASP A 135 -23.20 13.32 -3.29
C ASP A 135 -22.98 14.30 -4.44
N THR A 136 -22.35 15.43 -4.13
CA THR A 136 -22.04 16.50 -5.07
C THR A 136 -20.56 16.83 -5.03
N ALA A 137 -20.03 17.24 -6.17
CA ALA A 137 -18.65 17.69 -6.29
C ALA A 137 -18.33 18.75 -5.23
N TYR A 138 -17.38 18.44 -4.35
CA TYR A 138 -16.90 19.37 -3.34
C TYR A 138 -15.95 20.39 -3.97
N THR A 139 -16.10 21.66 -3.62
CA THR A 139 -15.18 22.72 -4.06
C THR A 139 -14.36 23.24 -2.86
N PRO A 140 -13.06 22.93 -2.78
CA PRO A 140 -12.18 23.47 -1.75
C PRO A 140 -12.13 25.00 -1.77
N THR A 141 -12.02 25.56 -0.58
CA THR A 141 -11.86 27.00 -0.35
C THR A 141 -10.42 27.38 0.03
N SER A 142 -9.62 26.40 0.48
CA SER A 142 -8.20 26.61 0.80
C SER A 142 -7.32 26.57 -0.44
N GLU A 143 -6.42 27.55 -0.57
CA GLU A 143 -5.37 27.56 -1.60
C GLU A 143 -4.42 26.36 -1.44
N VAL A 144 -4.03 26.03 -0.21
CA VAL A 144 -3.18 24.88 0.08
C VAL A 144 -3.88 23.57 -0.28
N ALA A 145 -5.20 23.47 -0.07
CA ALA A 145 -5.97 22.31 -0.53
C ALA A 145 -5.93 22.17 -2.06
N TRP A 146 -6.04 23.28 -2.80
CA TRP A 146 -5.88 23.26 -4.26
C TRP A 146 -4.48 22.84 -4.69
N GLU A 147 -3.44 23.24 -3.98
CA GLU A 147 -2.10 22.74 -4.26
C GLU A 147 -2.03 21.21 -4.05
N ILE A 148 -2.52 20.69 -2.93
CA ILE A 148 -2.56 19.25 -2.63
C ILE A 148 -3.29 18.50 -3.76
N ILE A 149 -4.45 19.02 -4.18
CA ILE A 149 -5.24 18.43 -5.26
C ILE A 149 -4.48 18.41 -6.58
N ASN A 150 -3.85 19.53 -6.96
CA ASN A 150 -3.10 19.61 -8.22
C ASN A 150 -1.90 18.65 -8.23
N ASP A 151 -1.25 18.47 -7.08
CA ASP A 151 -0.15 17.51 -6.94
C ASP A 151 -0.63 16.06 -7.02
N ALA A 152 -1.76 15.73 -6.39
CA ALA A 152 -2.41 14.43 -6.53
C ALA A 152 -2.87 14.18 -7.97
N LEU A 153 -3.51 15.13 -8.65
CA LEU A 153 -3.90 15.00 -10.06
C LEU A 153 -2.70 14.77 -10.99
N ALA A 154 -1.53 15.29 -10.64
CA ALA A 154 -0.31 15.13 -11.43
C ALA A 154 0.40 13.78 -11.18
N ASN A 155 0.30 13.21 -9.98
CA ASN A 155 1.18 12.13 -9.52
C ASN A 155 0.47 10.93 -8.85
N GLY A 156 -0.80 11.06 -8.52
CA GLY A 156 -1.56 10.11 -7.68
C GLY A 156 -2.36 9.07 -8.45
N GLU A 157 -2.54 9.23 -9.75
CA GLU A 157 -3.27 8.26 -10.58
C GLU A 157 -2.57 6.89 -10.56
N GLY A 158 -3.30 5.86 -10.13
CA GLY A 158 -2.77 4.50 -9.97
C GLY A 158 -1.79 4.34 -8.79
N TYR A 159 -1.70 5.30 -7.88
CA TYR A 159 -0.86 5.19 -6.70
C TYR A 159 -1.35 4.07 -5.77
N VAL A 160 -0.45 3.13 -5.48
CA VAL A 160 -0.65 2.04 -4.54
C VAL A 160 0.41 2.17 -3.43
N PRO A 161 0.01 2.36 -2.16
CA PRO A 161 0.97 2.49 -1.06
C PRO A 161 1.88 1.27 -0.95
N SER A 162 3.18 1.53 -0.90
CA SER A 162 4.25 0.55 -0.69
C SER A 162 4.36 0.15 0.78
N TYR A 163 5.20 -0.85 1.07
CA TYR A 163 5.52 -1.23 2.45
C TYR A 163 5.98 0.00 3.28
N GLY A 164 5.36 0.20 4.44
CA GLY A 164 5.63 1.31 5.35
C GLY A 164 4.83 2.59 5.06
N GLU A 165 4.23 2.72 3.88
CA GLU A 165 3.35 3.83 3.52
C GLU A 165 1.95 3.64 4.12
N LYS A 166 1.12 4.68 4.10
CA LYS A 166 -0.25 4.67 4.64
C LYS A 166 -1.25 4.19 3.60
N ILE A 167 -2.10 3.26 3.99
CA ILE A 167 -3.30 2.84 3.26
C ILE A 167 -4.51 3.40 4.02
N ALA A 168 -5.43 4.02 3.28
CA ALA A 168 -6.74 4.35 3.83
C ALA A 168 -7.54 3.07 4.11
N VAL A 169 -7.94 2.87 5.37
CA VAL A 169 -8.90 1.83 5.75
C VAL A 169 -10.24 2.47 6.03
N ILE A 170 -11.25 2.08 5.28
CA ILE A 170 -12.61 2.58 5.34
C ILE A 170 -13.31 1.95 6.54
N CYS A 171 -13.76 2.79 7.47
CA CYS A 171 -14.65 2.42 8.56
C CYS A 171 -16.09 2.57 8.07
N TYR A 172 -16.63 1.50 7.48
CA TYR A 172 -17.96 1.49 6.88
C TYR A 172 -19.03 1.14 7.93
N PRO A 173 -19.87 2.10 8.37
CA PRO A 173 -20.84 1.86 9.43
C PRO A 173 -21.85 0.78 9.06
N GLN A 174 -22.18 -0.06 10.02
CA GLN A 174 -23.31 -0.97 9.90
C GLN A 174 -24.49 -0.33 10.62
N TYR A 175 -25.59 -0.13 9.88
CA TYR A 175 -26.78 0.57 10.37
C TYR A 175 -27.24 0.03 11.74
N VAL A 176 -27.19 0.89 12.75
CA VAL A 176 -27.94 0.73 13.99
C VAL A 176 -28.90 1.91 14.03
N LEU A 177 -30.16 1.67 13.65
CA LEU A 177 -31.23 2.67 13.77
C LEU A 177 -31.24 3.26 15.19
N PRO A 178 -31.44 4.59 15.38
CA PRO A 178 -32.11 5.51 14.44
C PRO A 178 -31.23 6.56 13.74
N SER A 179 -29.90 6.56 13.89
CA SER A 179 -29.04 7.61 13.32
C SER A 179 -28.13 7.08 12.21
N GLU A 180 -28.05 7.83 11.11
CA GLU A 180 -27.02 7.65 10.09
C GLU A 180 -25.65 7.99 10.70
N VAL A 181 -24.66 7.13 10.46
CA VAL A 181 -23.29 7.32 10.91
C VAL A 181 -22.46 7.65 9.68
N GLN A 182 -21.66 8.72 9.77
CA GLN A 182 -20.79 9.15 8.69
C GLN A 182 -19.77 8.05 8.34
N VAL A 183 -19.52 7.81 7.04
CA VAL A 183 -18.40 6.96 6.64
C VAL A 183 -17.10 7.73 6.85
N SER A 184 -16.10 7.07 7.43
CA SER A 184 -14.77 7.65 7.67
C SER A 184 -13.66 6.71 7.22
N ILE A 185 -12.44 7.20 7.18
CA ILE A 185 -11.23 6.40 6.96
C ILE A 185 -10.25 6.58 8.11
N ILE A 186 -9.38 5.58 8.31
CA ILE A 186 -8.22 5.65 9.21
C ILE A 186 -6.92 5.39 8.44
N GLU A 187 -5.83 6.00 8.87
CA GLU A 187 -4.49 5.78 8.30
C GLU A 187 -3.85 4.51 8.89
N VAL A 188 -3.68 3.46 8.08
CA VAL A 188 -3.04 2.22 8.50
C VAL A 188 -1.73 2.04 7.75
N THR A 189 -0.65 1.69 8.46
CA THR A 189 0.64 1.41 7.82
C THR A 189 0.54 0.11 7.02
N ASN A 190 0.93 0.14 5.75
CA ASN A 190 1.05 -1.04 4.92
C ASN A 190 2.19 -1.94 5.43
N THR A 191 1.83 -3.12 5.91
CA THR A 191 2.75 -4.17 6.37
C THR A 191 3.06 -5.20 5.28
N VAL A 192 2.40 -5.10 4.12
CA VAL A 192 2.57 -6.02 3.00
C VAL A 192 3.88 -5.71 2.27
N ILE A 193 4.79 -6.68 2.25
CA ILE A 193 6.07 -6.57 1.54
C ILE A 193 5.83 -6.94 0.06
N PRO A 194 6.14 -6.06 -0.91
CA PRO A 194 5.96 -6.39 -2.31
C PRO A 194 6.83 -7.59 -2.71
N GLU A 195 6.30 -8.46 -3.57
CA GLU A 195 7.06 -9.59 -4.08
C GLU A 195 8.22 -9.06 -4.94
N PHE A 196 9.46 -9.27 -4.51
CA PHE A 196 10.59 -9.11 -5.42
C PHE A 196 10.55 -10.25 -6.44
N PRO A 197 10.96 -10.03 -7.72
CA PRO A 197 11.08 -11.12 -8.67
C PRO A 197 11.93 -12.21 -8.03
N SER A 198 11.41 -13.43 -8.03
CA SER A 198 11.99 -14.55 -7.27
C SER A 198 13.51 -14.61 -7.45
N PRO A 199 14.28 -15.01 -6.42
CA PRO A 199 15.73 -15.18 -6.56
C PRO A 199 16.12 -15.98 -7.80
N GLN A 200 15.25 -16.88 -8.26
CA GLN A 200 15.40 -17.65 -9.49
C GLN A 200 15.43 -16.78 -10.76
N ILE A 201 14.55 -15.77 -10.89
CA ILE A 201 14.54 -14.85 -12.03
C ILE A 201 15.82 -14.00 -12.03
N MET A 202 16.26 -13.52 -10.87
CA MET A 202 17.50 -12.74 -10.74
C MET A 202 18.74 -13.60 -11.05
N LEU A 203 18.72 -14.89 -10.65
CA LEU A 203 19.79 -15.84 -10.97
C LEU A 203 19.82 -16.15 -12.48
N ILE A 204 18.67 -16.32 -13.13
CA ILE A 204 18.58 -16.57 -14.58
C ILE A 204 19.10 -15.37 -15.37
N THR A 205 18.76 -14.14 -14.99
CA THR A 205 19.25 -12.93 -15.69
C THR A 205 20.75 -12.74 -15.51
N LEU A 206 21.28 -12.91 -14.29
CA LEU A 206 22.73 -12.89 -14.04
C LEU A 206 23.47 -13.98 -14.82
N SER A 207 22.91 -15.19 -14.87
CA SER A 207 23.47 -16.32 -15.63
C SER A 207 23.49 -16.04 -17.13
N ALA A 208 22.40 -15.47 -17.67
CA ALA A 208 22.28 -15.10 -19.07
C ALA A 208 23.28 -13.98 -19.43
N ILE A 209 23.44 -12.96 -18.58
CA ILE A 209 24.42 -11.88 -18.76
C ILE A 209 25.85 -12.44 -18.76
N LEU A 210 26.17 -13.32 -17.81
CA LEU A 210 27.49 -13.94 -17.73
C LEU A 210 27.79 -14.81 -18.95
N LEU A 211 26.82 -15.59 -19.43
CA LEU A 211 26.92 -16.38 -20.65
C LEU A 211 27.17 -15.47 -21.88
N LEU A 212 26.47 -14.35 -21.96
CA LEU A 212 26.56 -13.40 -23.07
C LEU A 212 27.94 -12.70 -23.10
N ILE A 213 28.44 -12.27 -21.94
CA ILE A 213 29.80 -11.73 -21.79
C ILE A 213 30.84 -12.76 -22.22
N THR A 214 30.66 -14.02 -21.79
CA THR A 214 31.57 -15.11 -22.14
C THR A 214 31.59 -15.34 -23.66
N VAL A 215 30.44 -15.42 -24.31
CA VAL A 215 30.34 -15.60 -25.78
C VAL A 215 30.96 -14.44 -26.55
N VAL A 216 30.73 -13.19 -26.11
CA VAL A 216 31.31 -11.98 -26.73
C VAL A 216 32.83 -11.98 -26.58
N HIS A 217 33.34 -12.29 -25.39
CA HIS A 217 34.78 -12.35 -25.12
C HIS A 217 35.48 -13.42 -25.97
N TYR A 218 34.91 -14.64 -26.03
CA TYR A 218 35.44 -15.70 -26.88
C TYR A 218 35.41 -15.34 -28.37
N ARG A 219 34.32 -14.73 -28.87
CA ARG A 219 34.23 -14.27 -30.27
C ARG A 219 35.25 -13.18 -30.60
N GLY A 220 35.56 -12.29 -29.66
CA GLY A 220 36.60 -11.26 -29.81
C GLY A 220 37.99 -11.85 -29.94
N ILE A 221 38.32 -12.84 -29.09
CA ILE A 221 39.62 -13.54 -29.13
C ILE A 221 39.80 -14.31 -30.45
N PHE A 222 38.78 -15.02 -30.91
CA PHE A 222 38.85 -15.77 -32.18
C PHE A 222 38.99 -14.87 -33.42
N ARG A 223 38.57 -13.60 -33.37
CA ARG A 223 38.81 -12.64 -34.45
C ARG A 223 40.27 -12.18 -34.52
N GLN A 224 40.95 -12.03 -33.39
CA GLN A 224 42.37 -11.61 -33.37
C GLN A 224 43.35 -12.71 -33.78
N ILE A 225 42.94 -13.98 -33.72
CA ILE A 225 43.79 -15.12 -34.12
C ILE A 225 43.74 -15.36 -35.65
N LYS A 226 42.80 -14.75 -36.37
CA LYS A 226 42.62 -14.92 -37.83
C LYS A 226 43.22 -13.80 -38.69
N THR A 227 43.92 -12.84 -38.09
CA THR A 227 44.69 -11.78 -38.77
C THR A 227 46.17 -12.01 -38.55
#